data_AF-K4IDU7-F1
#
_entry.id   AF-K4IDU7-F1
#
_cell.length_a   1.000
_cell.length_b   1.000
_cell.length_c   1.000
_cell.angle_alpha   90.00
_cell.angle_beta   90.00
_cell.angle_gamma   90.00
#
_symmetry.space_group_name_H-M   'P 1'
#
loop_
_entity.id
_entity.type
_entity.pdbx_description
1 polymer ?
#
loop_
_entity_poly.entity_id
_entity_poly.type
_entity_poly.pdbx_seq_one_letter_code
_entity_poly.pdbx_strand_id
1 'polypeptide(L)' 'MVLEAAINGRADALVTYNIRDFRGAAPRFGIRLMQPADLLKEL' A
#
# COMPACT_ATOMS: atom_id res chain seq x y z
N MET A 1 4.39 -9.26 8.99
CA MET A 1 3.90 -7.86 9.14
C MET A 1 3.26 -7.40 7.82
N VAL A 2 2.35 -6.40 7.78
CA VAL A 2 1.53 -6.14 6.56
C VAL A 2 2.34 -5.64 5.37
N LEU A 3 3.24 -4.67 5.55
CA LEU A 3 4.08 -4.17 4.45
C LEU A 3 5.02 -5.26 3.91
N GLU A 4 5.60 -6.07 4.78
CA GLU A 4 6.43 -7.22 4.42
C GLU A 4 5.67 -8.24 3.56
N ALA A 5 4.41 -8.52 3.92
CA ALA A 5 3.57 -9.40 3.12
C ALA A 5 3.30 -8.83 1.71
N ALA A 6 3.07 -7.52 1.60
CA ALA A 6 2.91 -6.86 0.30
C ALA A 6 4.19 -6.94 -0.55
N ILE A 7 5.37 -6.73 0.06
CA ILE A 7 6.67 -6.81 -0.62
C ILE A 7 6.94 -8.24 -1.11
N ASN A 8 6.85 -9.22 -0.21
CA ASN A 8 7.14 -10.62 -0.55
C ASN A 8 6.11 -11.23 -1.50
N GLY A 9 4.85 -10.77 -1.42
CA GLY A 9 3.79 -11.14 -2.33
C GLY A 9 3.85 -10.43 -3.70
N ARG A 10 4.81 -9.51 -3.90
CA ARG A 10 4.92 -8.68 -5.12
C ARG A 10 3.63 -7.93 -5.45
N ALA A 11 2.97 -7.41 -4.42
CA ALA A 11 1.75 -6.65 -4.60
C ALA A 11 2.04 -5.32 -5.31
N ASP A 12 1.15 -4.90 -6.21
CA ASP A 12 1.27 -3.60 -6.89
C ASP A 12 0.95 -2.42 -5.95
N ALA A 13 0.09 -2.65 -4.93
CA ALA A 13 -0.33 -1.63 -3.98
C ALA A 13 -0.65 -2.22 -2.59
N LEU A 14 -0.50 -1.37 -1.57
CA LEU A 14 -1.03 -1.56 -0.22
C LEU A 14 -2.22 -0.63 -0.02
N VAL A 15 -3.42 -1.22 0.04
CA VAL A 15 -4.68 -0.50 0.28
C VAL A 15 -4.96 -0.51 1.79
N THR A 16 -5.01 0.66 2.43
CA THR A 16 -5.17 0.75 3.89
C THR A 16 -5.74 2.10 4.34
N TYR A 17 -6.44 2.11 5.47
CA TYR A 17 -6.78 3.37 6.15
C TYR A 17 -5.58 3.96 6.91
N ASN A 18 -4.56 3.15 7.25
CA ASN A 18 -3.38 3.60 7.99
C ASN A 18 -2.27 4.16 7.06
N ILE A 19 -2.59 5.20 6.30
CA ILE A 19 -1.64 5.80 5.36
C ILE A 19 -0.43 6.40 6.09
N ARG A 20 -0.66 7.01 7.25
CA ARG A 20 0.36 7.78 7.99
C ARG A 20 1.58 6.92 8.30
N ASP A 21 1.37 5.71 8.80
CA ASP A 21 2.45 4.87 9.29
C ASP A 21 3.25 4.23 8.14
N PHE A 22 2.64 4.09 6.96
CA PHE A 22 3.30 3.50 5.78
C PHE A 22 3.83 4.51 4.77
N ARG A 23 3.45 5.79 4.85
CA ARG A 23 3.80 6.84 3.86
C ARG A 23 5.30 6.96 3.61
N GLY A 24 6.13 6.77 4.63
CA GLY A 24 7.59 6.84 4.49
C GLY A 24 8.26 5.52 4.06
N ALA A 25 7.60 4.38 4.27
CA ALA A 25 8.18 3.07 4.05
C ALA A 25 7.77 2.48 2.69
N ALA A 26 6.48 2.48 2.35
CA ALA A 26 5.95 1.83 1.15
C ALA A 26 6.62 2.30 -0.17
N PRO A 27 6.85 3.60 -0.41
CA PRO A 27 7.49 4.06 -1.64
C PRO A 27 8.94 3.58 -1.82
N ARG A 28 9.65 3.30 -0.72
CA ARG A 28 11.04 2.79 -0.77
C ARG A 28 11.13 1.37 -1.36
N PHE A 29 10.02 0.64 -1.32
CA PHE A 29 9.89 -0.71 -1.86
C PHE A 29 9.07 -0.75 -3.15
N GLY A 30 8.76 0.41 -3.75
CA GLY A 30 7.94 0.50 -4.96
C GLY A 30 6.47 0.12 -4.77
N ILE A 31 6.00 0.00 -3.53
CA ILE A 31 4.61 -0.33 -3.23
C ILE A 31 3.78 0.95 -3.25
N ARG A 32 2.78 1.02 -4.14
CA ARG A 32 1.80 2.12 -4.15
C ARG A 32 0.99 2.08 -2.87
N LEU A 33 0.77 3.24 -2.23
CA LEU A 33 -0.03 3.34 -1.02
C LEU A 33 -1.32 4.10 -1.32
N MET A 34 -2.48 3.53 -0.98
CA MET A 34 -3.79 4.11 -1.33
C MET A 34 -4.85 3.84 -0.26
N GLN A 35 -5.84 4.72 -0.16
CA GLN A 35 -7.02 4.45 0.67
C GLN A 35 -8.00 3.54 -0.07
N PRO A 36 -8.86 2.78 0.63
CA PRO A 36 -9.89 1.97 -0.02
C PRO A 36 -10.80 2.77 -0.96
N ALA A 37 -11.12 4.03 -0.60
CA ALA A 37 -11.93 4.90 -1.46
C ALA A 37 -11.22 5.28 -2.78
N ASP A 38 -9.89 5.33 -2.80
CA ASP A 38 -9.14 5.59 -4.03
C ASP A 38 -9.21 4.37 -4.96
N LEU A 39 -9.15 3.15 -4.39
CA LEU A 39 -9.24 1.91 -5.16
C LEU A 39 -10.60 1.77 -5.85
N LEU A 40 -11.68 2.08 -5.14
CA LEU A 40 -13.03 2.00 -5.68
C LEU A 40 -13.26 2.96 -6.86
N LYS A 41 -12.47 4.03 -6.99
CA LYS A 41 -12.55 4.97 -8.12
C LYS A 41 -11.78 4.49 -9.35
N GLU A 42 -10.93 3.47 -9.20
CA GLU A 42 -10.10 2.89 -10.27
C GLU A 42 -10.72 1.63 -10.89
N LEU A 43 -11.88 1.18 -10.38
CA LEU A 43 -12.68 0.07 -10.91
C LEU A 43 -13.69 0.57 -11.95
#